data_AF-A0A678T8T3-F1
#
_entry.id   AF-A0A678T8T3-F1
#
_cell.length_a   1.000
_cell.length_b   1.000
_cell.length_c   1.000
_cell.angle_alpha   90.00
_cell.angle_beta   90.00
_cell.angle_gamma   90.00
#
_symmetry.space_group_name_H-M   'P 1'
#
loop_
_entity.id
_entity.type
_entity.pdbx_description
1 polymer ?
#
loop_
_entity_poly.entity_id
_entity_poly.type
_entity_poly.pdbx_seq_one_letter_code
_entity_poly.pdbx_strand_id
1 'polypeptide(L)'
;MAVVILAVNDMPSINDVTYPELVEIINELKDADGKLSGVDASGLLVANSGNDLPVIDLSSVSPELAFMANDADLVMLEGMVKHPEVAQFLGGRLYDCVFKFNEA
;
A
#
# COMPACT_ATOMS: atom_id res chain seq x y z
N MET A 1 -20.30 -1.62 2.45
CA MET A 1 -19.30 -2.46 1.76
C MET A 1 -18.06 -1.59 1.63
N ALA A 2 -16.92 -2.04 2.17
CA ALA A 2 -15.70 -1.24 2.12
C ALA A 2 -15.03 -1.41 0.75
N VAL A 3 -14.49 -0.32 0.22
CA VAL A 3 -13.60 -0.33 -0.95
C VAL A 3 -12.17 -0.30 -0.44
N VAL A 4 -11.29 -1.12 -1.03
CA VAL A 4 -9.88 -1.18 -0.68
C VAL A 4 -9.07 -0.70 -1.88
N ILE A 5 -8.23 0.29 -1.67
CA ILE A 5 -7.32 0.81 -2.68
C ILE A 5 -5.90 0.43 -2.27
N LEU A 6 -5.23 -0.37 -3.10
CA LEU A 6 -3.81 -0.68 -2.94
C LEU A 6 -2.98 0.29 -3.77
N ALA A 7 -2.35 1.25 -3.09
CA ALA A 7 -1.41 2.19 -3.72
C ALA A 7 -0.01 1.58 -3.76
N VAL A 8 0.60 1.52 -4.94
CA VAL A 8 1.92 0.89 -5.16
C VAL A 8 2.82 1.75 -6.06
N ASN A 9 4.12 1.45 -6.09
CA ASN A 9 5.10 2.26 -6.80
C ASN A 9 4.87 2.25 -8.34
N ASP A 10 5.20 3.36 -8.99
CA ASP A 10 5.24 3.46 -10.45
C ASP A 10 6.44 2.70 -11.02
N MET A 11 7.59 2.88 -10.36
CA MET A 11 8.87 2.33 -10.78
C MET A 11 9.47 1.42 -9.69
N PRO A 12 10.28 0.42 -10.06
CA PRO A 12 10.92 -0.47 -9.10
C PRO A 12 11.76 0.29 -8.08
N SER A 13 11.54 -0.01 -6.80
CA SER A 13 12.37 0.50 -5.70
C SER A 13 12.73 -0.64 -4.75
N ILE A 14 14.00 -1.04 -4.77
CA ILE A 14 14.52 -2.23 -4.05
C ILE A 14 13.76 -3.50 -4.43
N ASN A 15 12.74 -3.86 -3.64
CA ASN A 15 11.93 -5.06 -3.77
C ASN A 15 10.43 -4.75 -3.54
N ASP A 16 10.07 -3.47 -3.57
CA ASP A 16 8.69 -3.02 -3.44
C ASP A 16 7.94 -3.40 -4.71
N VAL A 17 6.70 -3.86 -4.55
CA VAL A 17 5.84 -4.22 -5.67
C VAL A 17 5.46 -2.97 -6.46
N THR A 18 5.52 -3.06 -7.78
CA THR A 18 5.08 -1.98 -8.70
C THR A 18 3.62 -2.16 -9.12
N TYR A 19 3.03 -1.10 -9.65
CA TYR A 19 1.68 -1.12 -10.23
C TYR A 19 1.45 -2.26 -11.23
N PRO A 20 2.26 -2.42 -12.29
CA PRO A 20 2.05 -3.52 -13.24
C PRO A 20 2.19 -4.89 -12.59
N GLU A 21 3.17 -5.10 -11.70
CA GLU A 21 3.38 -6.37 -11.01
C GLU A 21 2.20 -6.75 -10.12
N LEU A 22 1.65 -5.79 -9.34
CA LEU A 22 0.51 -6.08 -8.47
C LEU A 22 -0.76 -6.39 -9.28
N VAL A 23 -0.96 -5.71 -10.41
CA VAL A 23 -2.08 -6.01 -11.32
C VAL A 23 -1.97 -7.45 -11.86
N GLU A 24 -0.77 -7.87 -12.26
CA GLU A 24 -0.51 -9.24 -12.71
C GLU A 24 -0.78 -10.25 -11.58
N ILE A 25 -0.22 -10.03 -10.39
CA ILE A 25 -0.42 -10.90 -9.22
C ILE A 25 -1.90 -11.05 -8.88
N ILE A 26 -2.67 -9.96 -8.85
CA ILE A 26 -4.10 -10.02 -8.54
C ILE A 26 -4.87 -10.80 -9.62
N ASN A 27 -4.50 -10.65 -10.89
CA ASN A 27 -5.14 -11.39 -11.97
C ASN A 27 -4.84 -12.89 -11.91
N GLU A 28 -3.63 -13.28 -11.50
CA GLU A 28 -3.27 -14.68 -11.29
C GLU A 28 -3.97 -15.31 -10.08
N LEU A 29 -4.22 -14.51 -9.03
CA LEU A 29 -4.87 -14.99 -7.81
C LEU A 29 -6.40 -15.06 -7.91
N LYS A 30 -7.01 -14.32 -8.84
CA LYS A 30 -8.46 -14.33 -9.06
C LYS A 30 -8.89 -15.67 -9.66
N ASP A 31 -9.96 -16.23 -9.13
CA ASP A 31 -10.62 -17.40 -9.73
C ASP A 31 -11.48 -17.01 -10.95
N ALA A 32 -12.12 -18.00 -11.57
CA ALA A 32 -12.95 -17.80 -12.76
C ALA A 32 -14.14 -16.86 -12.55
N ASP A 33 -14.58 -16.67 -11.30
CA ASP A 33 -15.65 -15.76 -10.92
C ASP A 33 -15.11 -14.37 -10.50
N GLY A 34 -13.80 -14.13 -10.65
CA GLY A 34 -13.15 -12.89 -10.26
C GLY A 34 -12.96 -12.72 -8.75
N LYS A 35 -13.08 -13.81 -7.97
CA LYS A 35 -12.96 -13.80 -6.51
C LYS A 35 -11.54 -14.14 -6.07
N LEU A 36 -11.16 -13.64 -4.91
CA LEU A 36 -9.93 -14.01 -4.23
C LEU A 36 -10.26 -14.96 -3.08
N SER A 37 -9.92 -16.25 -3.23
CA SER A 37 -10.24 -17.28 -2.22
C SER A 37 -11.73 -17.30 -1.82
N GLY A 38 -12.63 -17.15 -2.80
CA GLY A 38 -14.08 -17.13 -2.58
C GLY A 38 -14.65 -15.77 -2.12
N VAL A 39 -13.82 -14.75 -1.91
CA VAL A 39 -14.24 -13.39 -1.56
C VAL A 39 -14.39 -12.55 -2.83
N ASP A 40 -15.53 -11.85 -2.97
CA ASP A 40 -15.73 -10.90 -4.06
C ASP A 40 -14.70 -9.77 -4.01
N ALA A 41 -13.89 -9.64 -5.07
CA ALA A 41 -12.83 -8.66 -5.18
C ALA A 41 -13.25 -7.42 -6.00
N SER A 42 -14.54 -7.25 -6.28
CA SER A 42 -15.05 -6.07 -7.01
C SER A 42 -14.78 -4.74 -6.32
N GLY A 43 -14.63 -4.75 -4.99
CA GLY A 43 -14.23 -3.60 -4.17
C GLY A 43 -12.72 -3.42 -4.02
N LEU A 44 -11.88 -4.23 -4.65
CA LEU A 44 -10.42 -4.13 -4.61
C LEU A 44 -9.90 -3.39 -5.84
N LEU A 45 -9.32 -2.20 -5.61
CA LEU A 45 -8.74 -1.34 -6.63
C LEU A 45 -7.22 -1.26 -6.43
N VAL A 46 -6.49 -1.10 -7.52
CA VAL A 46 -5.04 -0.84 -7.50
C VAL A 46 -4.82 0.56 -8.06
N ALA A 47 -3.97 1.34 -7.40
CA ALA A 47 -3.63 2.68 -7.82
C ALA A 47 -2.11 2.82 -7.93
N ASN A 48 -1.67 3.47 -9.00
CA ASN A 48 -0.27 3.88 -9.12
C ASN A 48 -0.06 5.12 -8.25
N SER A 49 0.85 5.03 -7.28
CA SER A 49 1.16 6.14 -6.38
C SER A 49 1.96 7.27 -7.04
N GLY A 50 2.57 7.02 -8.20
CA GLY A 50 3.54 7.93 -8.84
C GLY A 50 4.91 7.95 -8.17
N ASN A 51 5.15 7.05 -7.21
CA ASN A 51 6.37 6.99 -6.42
C ASN A 51 7.40 6.01 -7.03
N ASP A 52 8.69 6.33 -6.89
CA ASP A 52 9.83 5.51 -7.35
C ASP A 52 10.87 5.24 -6.24
N LEU A 53 10.52 5.55 -4.98
CA LEU A 53 11.41 5.47 -3.82
C LEU A 53 10.92 4.44 -2.79
N PRO A 54 11.81 3.93 -1.90
CA PRO A 54 11.43 3.01 -0.82
C PRO A 54 10.78 3.75 0.37
N VAL A 55 10.42 5.01 0.16
CA VAL A 55 9.73 5.93 1.07
C VAL A 55 8.72 6.70 0.24
N ILE A 56 7.71 7.29 0.87
CA ILE A 56 6.67 8.06 0.18
C ILE A 56 6.55 9.46 0.78
N ASP A 57 6.53 10.47 -0.09
CA ASP A 57 6.14 11.83 0.26
C ASP A 57 4.66 12.03 -0.06
N LEU A 58 3.82 12.02 0.98
CA LEU A 58 2.37 12.18 0.84
C LEU A 58 1.95 13.57 0.34
N SER A 59 2.85 14.55 0.33
CA SER A 59 2.57 15.85 -0.30
C SER A 59 2.65 15.80 -1.84
N SER A 60 3.19 14.72 -2.39
CA SER A 60 3.42 14.54 -3.83
C SER A 60 3.07 13.11 -4.28
N VAL A 61 1.78 12.82 -4.37
CA VAL A 61 1.26 11.57 -4.95
C VAL A 61 0.68 11.79 -6.34
N SER A 62 0.45 10.70 -7.08
CA SER A 62 -0.22 10.78 -8.38
C SER A 62 -1.62 11.41 -8.25
N PRO A 63 -2.08 12.16 -9.27
CA PRO A 63 -3.44 12.71 -9.28
C PRO A 63 -4.53 11.63 -9.19
N GLU A 64 -4.27 10.45 -9.75
CA GLU A 64 -5.19 9.31 -9.71
C GLU A 64 -5.36 8.79 -8.28
N LEU A 65 -4.26 8.55 -7.55
CA LEU A 65 -4.32 8.13 -6.16
C LEU A 65 -5.01 9.19 -5.29
N ALA A 66 -4.66 10.47 -5.47
CA ALA A 66 -5.28 11.57 -4.73
C ALA A 66 -6.80 11.62 -4.95
N PHE A 67 -7.26 11.41 -6.19
CA PHE A 67 -8.68 11.36 -6.52
C PHE A 67 -9.38 10.15 -5.89
N MET A 68 -8.79 8.96 -6.02
CA MET A 68 -9.38 7.72 -5.50
C MET A 68 -9.43 7.69 -3.97
N ALA A 69 -8.47 8.31 -3.28
CA ALA A 69 -8.38 8.31 -1.82
C ALA A 69 -9.07 9.51 -1.15
N ASN A 70 -9.70 10.40 -1.92
CA ASN A 70 -10.25 11.66 -1.40
C ASN A 70 -11.34 11.47 -0.32
N ASP A 71 -12.11 10.38 -0.41
CA ASP A 71 -13.17 10.02 0.54
C ASP A 71 -12.78 8.82 1.42
N ALA A 72 -11.49 8.49 1.52
CA ALA A 72 -11.04 7.38 2.34
C ALA A 72 -11.31 7.66 3.83
N ASP A 73 -12.07 6.77 4.47
CA ASP A 73 -12.32 6.80 5.92
C ASP A 73 -11.13 6.29 6.75
N LEU A 74 -10.19 5.57 6.11
CA LEU A 74 -9.01 4.98 6.74
C LEU A 74 -7.81 5.00 5.77
N VAL A 75 -6.66 5.47 6.26
CA VAL A 75 -5.37 5.38 5.55
C VAL A 75 -4.45 4.46 6.34
N MET A 76 -3.89 3.46 5.64
CA MET A 76 -2.91 2.53 6.20
C MET A 76 -1.58 2.68 5.46
N LEU A 77 -0.50 2.88 6.21
CA LEU A 77 0.87 2.90 5.69
C LEU A 77 1.59 1.65 6.16
N GLU A 78 2.09 0.87 5.20
CA GLU A 78 2.88 -0.33 5.44
C GLU A 78 4.36 -0.01 5.21
N GLY A 79 5.23 -0.56 6.06
CA GLY A 79 6.66 -0.33 5.97
C GLY A 79 7.44 -1.04 7.08
N MET A 80 8.77 -1.08 6.92
CA MET A 80 9.65 -1.87 7.78
C MET A 80 10.61 -1.01 8.61
N VAL A 81 10.74 -1.33 9.90
CA VAL A 81 11.80 -0.79 10.78
C VAL A 81 13.12 -1.52 10.49
N LYS A 82 13.76 -1.17 9.37
CA LYS A 82 15.00 -1.79 8.88
C LYS A 82 16.29 -1.01 9.18
N HIS A 83 16.18 0.18 9.77
CA HIS A 83 17.33 1.02 10.12
C HIS A 83 17.46 1.15 11.66
N PRO A 84 18.65 0.93 12.23
CA PRO A 84 18.90 1.10 13.67
C PRO A 84 18.49 2.47 14.21
N GLU A 85 18.68 3.52 13.41
CA GLU A 85 18.33 4.90 13.75
C GLU A 85 16.82 5.06 13.89
N VAL A 86 16.04 4.39 13.04
CA VAL A 86 14.57 4.39 13.11
C VAL A 86 14.11 3.62 14.35
N ALA A 87 14.69 2.45 14.61
CA ALA A 87 14.38 1.67 15.82
C ALA A 87 14.68 2.49 17.10
N GLN A 88 15.83 3.15 17.15
CA GLN A 88 16.22 4.01 18.28
C GLN A 88 15.26 5.20 18.44
N PHE A 89 14.89 5.87 17.34
CA PHE A 89 13.94 6.97 17.36
C PHE A 89 12.57 6.54 17.92
N LEU A 90 12.13 5.34 17.57
CA LEU A 90 10.89 4.75 18.07
C LEU A 90 11.00 4.20 19.50
N GLY A 91 12.19 4.22 20.11
CA GLY A 91 12.44 3.62 21.43
C GLY A 91 12.33 2.10 21.45
N GLY A 92 12.48 1.45 20.28
CA GLY A 92 12.34 0.02 20.09
C GLY A 92 13.63 -0.66 19.62
N ARG A 93 13.47 -1.84 19.03
CA ARG A 93 14.54 -2.69 18.50
C ARG A 93 14.37 -2.84 16.99
N LEU A 94 15.47 -3.19 16.32
CA LEU A 94 15.43 -3.54 14.89
C LEU A 94 14.41 -4.66 14.66
N TYR A 95 13.57 -4.50 13.63
CA TYR A 95 12.46 -5.41 13.31
C TYR A 95 11.34 -5.52 14.36
N ASP A 96 11.24 -4.58 15.32
CA ASP A 96 10.03 -4.51 16.14
C ASP A 96 8.80 -4.22 15.27
N CYS A 97 7.66 -4.78 15.68
CA CYS A 97 6.37 -4.49 15.07
C CYS A 97 5.83 -3.17 15.64
N VAL A 98 5.47 -2.24 14.75
CA VAL A 98 4.89 -0.95 15.13
C VAL A 98 3.48 -0.87 14.56
N PHE A 99 2.51 -0.65 15.45
CA PHE A 99 1.13 -0.36 15.07
C PHE A 99 0.73 0.96 15.72
N LYS A 100 0.56 2.00 14.91
CA LYS A 100 0.11 3.31 15.37
C LYS A 100 -1.23 3.62 14.73
N PHE A 101 -2.24 3.79 15.58
CA PHE A 101 -3.57 4.22 15.20
C PHE A 101 -3.83 5.62 15.74
N ASN A 102 -4.31 6.51 14.88
CA ASN A 102 -4.85 7.80 15.29
C ASN A 102 -6.28 7.87 14.77
N GLU A 103 -7.23 8.15 15.67
CA GLU A 103 -8.60 8.48 15.30
C GLU A 103 -8.66 9.98 15.02
N ALA A 104 -9.40 10.35 13.97
CA ALA A 104 -9.55 11.74 13.51
C ALA A 104 -10.50 12.55 14.42
#